data_AF-A0AAW6ITN4-F1
#
_entry.id   AF-A0AAW6ITN4-F1
#
_cell.length_a   1.000
_cell.length_b   1.000
_cell.length_c   1.000
_cell.angle_alpha   90.00
_cell.angle_beta   90.00
_cell.angle_gamma   90.00
#
_symmetry.space_group_name_H-M   'P 1'
#
loop_
_entity.id
_entity.type
_entity.pdbx_description
1 polymer ?
#
loop_
_entity_poly.entity_id
_entity_poly.type
_entity_poly.pdbx_seq_one_letter_code
_entity_poly.pdbx_strand_id
1 'polypeptide(L)'
;MKNWIKSYWSNCLSIAAIICSVVAICVSLPSAPELGIDYIGVIVGILSLLVTMLIGWQIWNTIAIEKKIKAETKTVSKSFDKEIKDINNRSTDALQKILYKAELIELRLHLSNNEYESAIESLKLLFYYATLINDPTAFSYMANTIIKCKHKTDLIIYTNEERIKRNNVFLELSQNILEYLPASNHNVAALLNMIKEIKKHNEEIRKYQEEQEYSNDD
;
A
#
# COMPACT_ATOMS: atom_id res chain seq x y z
N MET A 1 21.63 11.52 21.42
CA MET A 1 22.80 10.65 21.73
C MET A 1 23.88 11.30 22.59
N LYS A 2 24.17 12.61 22.46
CA LYS A 2 25.26 13.31 23.19
C LYS A 2 25.11 13.35 24.73
N ASN A 3 23.87 13.29 25.25
CA ASN A 3 23.61 13.42 26.69
C ASN A 3 23.76 12.10 27.48
N TRP A 4 23.72 10.94 26.80
CA TRP A 4 23.80 9.64 27.47
C TRP A 4 25.24 9.25 27.75
N ILE A 5 26.14 9.49 26.80
CA ILE A 5 27.58 9.32 26.99
C ILE A 5 28.10 10.22 28.13
N LYS A 6 27.59 11.46 28.25
CA LYS A 6 27.89 12.34 29.39
C LYS A 6 27.41 11.76 30.73
N SER A 7 26.23 11.14 30.77
CA SER A 7 25.69 10.53 31.99
C SER A 7 26.52 9.31 32.43
N TYR A 8 26.88 8.42 31.49
CA TYR A 8 27.76 7.28 31.78
C TYR A 8 29.15 7.72 32.25
N TRP A 9 29.75 8.72 31.59
CA TRP A 9 31.03 9.29 32.02
C TRP A 9 30.94 9.96 33.39
N SER A 10 29.86 10.70 33.67
CA SER A 10 29.67 11.35 34.98
C SER A 10 29.46 10.35 36.11
N ASN A 11 28.73 9.25 35.87
CA ASN A 11 28.52 8.20 36.85
C ASN A 11 29.81 7.41 37.12
N CYS A 12 30.58 7.11 36.06
CA CYS A 12 31.88 6.47 36.19
C CYS A 12 32.88 7.36 36.94
N LEU A 13 32.90 8.67 36.64
CA LEU A 13 33.73 9.66 37.33
C LEU A 13 33.36 9.80 38.81
N SER A 14 32.06 9.76 39.14
CA SER A 14 31.59 9.83 40.52
C SER A 14 32.02 8.59 41.33
N ILE A 15 31.90 7.39 40.75
CA ILE A 15 32.39 6.15 41.39
C ILE A 15 33.91 6.20 41.59
N ALA A 16 34.66 6.63 40.58
CA ALA A 16 36.10 6.77 40.67
C ALA A 16 36.53 7.80 41.74
N ALA A 17 35.82 8.91 41.86
CA ALA A 17 36.07 9.93 42.88
C ALA A 17 35.80 9.42 44.30
N ILE A 18 34.73 8.63 44.50
CA ILE A 18 34.43 8.00 45.79
C ILE A 18 35.54 7.02 46.17
N ILE A 19 35.96 6.14 45.26
CA ILE A 19 37.05 5.17 45.51
C ILE A 19 38.35 5.91 45.85
N CYS A 20 38.70 6.96 45.11
CA CYS A 20 39.90 7.75 45.34
C CYS A 20 39.87 8.47 46.71
N SER A 21 38.71 9.00 47.10
CA SER A 21 38.49 9.59 48.43
C SER A 21 38.67 8.56 49.56
N VAL A 22 38.25 7.32 49.34
CA VAL A 22 38.34 6.25 50.33
C VAL A 22 39.77 5.80 50.52
N VAL A 23 40.50 5.61 49.42
CA VAL A 23 41.94 5.31 49.48
C VAL A 23 42.71 6.42 50.19
N ALA A 24 42.37 7.69 49.92
CA ALA A 24 43.00 8.83 50.59
C ALA A 24 42.73 8.85 52.10
N ILE A 25 41.51 8.56 52.55
CA ILE A 25 41.15 8.50 53.97
C ILE A 25 41.82 7.31 54.67
N CYS A 26 41.83 6.13 54.03
CA CYS A 26 42.51 4.94 54.55
C CYS A 26 44.03 5.11 54.68
N VAL A 27 44.65 5.94 53.83
CA VAL A 27 46.10 6.23 53.88
C VAL A 27 46.42 7.34 54.89
N SER A 28 45.48 8.25 55.17
CA SER A 28 45.73 9.46 55.97
C SER A 28 45.57 9.29 57.48
N LEU A 29 45.06 8.15 57.97
CA LEU A 29 44.88 7.86 59.40
C LEU A 29 45.72 6.65 59.85
N PRO A 30 46.96 6.83 60.35
CA PRO A 30 47.74 5.73 60.92
C PRO A 30 47.12 5.30 62.27
N SER A 31 46.92 3.99 62.44
CA SER A 31 46.32 3.35 63.61
C SER A 31 46.90 3.84 64.95
N ALA A 32 46.09 4.52 65.77
CA ALA A 32 46.37 4.70 67.20
C ALA A 32 45.64 3.58 67.97
N PRO A 33 46.35 2.74 68.73
CA PRO A 33 45.85 1.43 69.16
C PRO A 33 45.23 1.44 70.55
N GLU A 34 44.21 2.24 70.84
CA GLU A 34 43.52 2.16 72.14
C GLU A 34 42.01 2.43 71.96
N LEU A 35 41.16 1.47 72.37
CA LEU A 35 39.68 1.43 72.31
C LEU A 35 39.02 0.63 71.16
N GLY A 36 39.16 -0.70 71.22
CA GLY A 36 38.04 -1.68 71.31
C GLY A 36 36.93 -1.78 70.26
N ILE A 37 36.84 -0.88 69.28
CA ILE A 37 35.92 -1.01 68.14
C ILE A 37 36.70 -0.69 66.88
N ASP A 38 36.68 -1.62 65.91
CA ASP A 38 37.26 -1.44 64.58
C ASP A 38 36.53 -0.31 63.83
N TYR A 39 36.86 0.94 64.16
CA TYR A 39 36.34 2.16 63.54
C TYR A 39 36.55 2.16 62.02
N ILE A 40 37.69 1.62 61.59
CA ILE A 40 38.00 1.36 60.17
C ILE A 40 36.97 0.40 59.57
N GLY A 41 36.63 -0.69 60.27
CA GLY A 41 35.62 -1.65 59.84
C GLY A 41 34.21 -1.05 59.74
N VAL A 42 33.82 -0.18 60.68
CA VAL A 42 32.52 0.52 60.66
C VAL A 42 32.43 1.49 59.48
N ILE A 43 33.48 2.27 59.22
CA ILE A 43 33.54 3.18 58.06
C ILE A 43 33.46 2.39 56.76
N VAL A 44 34.29 1.35 56.62
CA VAL A 44 34.30 0.51 55.42
C VAL A 44 32.95 -0.19 55.24
N GLY A 45 32.28 -0.60 56.33
CA GLY A 45 30.95 -1.18 56.33
C GLY A 45 29.87 -0.22 55.79
N ILE A 46 29.74 0.97 56.38
CA ILE A 46 28.74 1.97 55.94
C ILE A 46 28.99 2.40 54.50
N LEU A 47 30.27 2.60 54.15
CA LEU A 47 30.68 2.97 52.81
C LEU A 47 30.34 1.87 51.79
N SER A 48 30.61 0.60 52.11
CA SER A 48 30.29 -0.52 51.24
C SER A 48 28.78 -0.60 50.96
N LEU A 49 27.96 -0.39 51.99
CA LEU A 49 26.50 -0.37 51.88
C LEU A 49 26.02 0.77 50.97
N LEU A 50 26.61 1.96 51.11
CA LEU A 50 26.28 3.13 50.31
C LEU A 50 26.68 2.94 48.84
N VAL A 51 27.87 2.39 48.58
CA VAL A 51 28.34 2.06 47.23
C VAL A 51 27.45 0.99 46.58
N THR A 52 27.07 -0.07 47.31
CA THR A 52 26.15 -1.10 46.79
C THR A 52 24.78 -0.52 46.44
N MET A 53 24.23 0.38 47.25
CA MET A 53 22.95 1.04 46.97
C MET A 53 23.04 1.95 45.73
N LEU A 54 24.15 2.68 45.57
CA LEU A 54 24.41 3.51 44.38
C LEU A 54 24.53 2.66 43.10
N ILE A 55 25.27 1.55 43.14
CA ILE A 55 25.41 0.64 42.00
C ILE A 55 24.05 0.02 41.66
N GLY A 56 23.27 -0.40 42.66
CA GLY A 56 21.91 -0.93 42.47
C GLY A 56 20.98 0.07 41.78
N TRP A 57 21.01 1.34 42.19
CA TRP A 57 20.23 2.41 41.55
C TRP A 57 20.64 2.65 40.09
N GLN A 58 21.93 2.63 39.80
CA GLN A 58 22.45 2.81 38.44
C GLN A 58 22.03 1.64 37.52
N ILE A 59 22.14 0.40 37.99
CA ILE A 59 21.69 -0.79 37.25
C ILE A 59 20.19 -0.70 36.96
N TRP A 60 19.39 -0.32 37.96
CA TRP A 60 17.94 -0.16 37.80
C TRP A 60 17.60 0.89 36.73
N ASN A 61 18.24 2.06 36.78
CA ASN A 61 18.00 3.13 35.82
C ASN A 61 18.38 2.71 34.38
N THR A 62 19.51 2.04 34.19
CA THR A 62 19.94 1.53 32.88
C THR A 62 18.94 0.52 32.31
N ILE A 63 18.47 -0.44 33.11
CA ILE A 63 17.47 -1.44 32.66
C ILE A 63 16.14 -0.79 32.31
N ALA A 64 15.67 0.17 33.12
CA ALA A 64 14.43 0.90 32.85
C ALA A 64 14.51 1.71 31.56
N ILE A 65 15.66 2.37 31.33
CA ILE A 65 15.93 3.13 30.12
C ILE A 65 15.95 2.22 28.89
N GLU A 66 16.66 1.07 28.93
CA GLU A 66 16.67 0.12 27.81
C GLU A 66 15.27 -0.38 27.44
N LYS A 67 14.42 -0.68 28.43
CA LYS A 67 13.05 -1.11 28.20
C LYS A 67 12.23 -0.01 27.51
N LYS A 68 12.37 1.24 27.95
CA LYS A 68 11.70 2.39 27.32
C LYS A 68 12.17 2.62 25.89
N ILE A 69 13.48 2.60 25.63
CA ILE A 69 14.02 2.71 24.26
C ILE A 69 13.46 1.59 23.39
N LYS A 70 13.56 0.33 23.83
CA LYS A 70 13.11 -0.81 23.01
C LYS A 70 11.62 -0.69 22.69
N ALA A 71 10.80 -0.19 23.61
CA ALA A 71 9.39 0.08 23.37
C ALA A 71 9.18 1.22 22.37
N GLU A 72 9.85 2.36 22.55
CA GLU A 72 9.76 3.50 21.65
C GLU A 72 10.28 3.17 20.24
N THR A 73 11.42 2.49 20.13
CA THR A 73 11.99 2.02 18.85
C THR A 73 11.05 1.05 18.14
N LYS A 74 10.38 0.14 18.86
CA LYS A 74 9.36 -0.74 18.27
C LYS A 74 8.15 0.05 17.76
N THR A 75 7.70 1.06 18.51
CA THR A 75 6.60 1.92 18.08
C THR A 75 6.97 2.72 16.83
N VAL A 76 8.17 3.30 16.80
CA VAL A 76 8.72 4.04 15.65
C VAL A 76 8.86 3.13 14.43
N SER A 77 9.35 1.90 14.60
CA SER A 77 9.41 0.92 13.50
C SER A 77 8.02 0.63 12.94
N LYS A 78 7.03 0.38 13.81
CA LYS A 78 5.64 0.13 13.38
C LYS A 78 5.01 1.32 12.66
N SER A 79 5.31 2.56 13.08
CA SER A 79 4.81 3.74 12.38
C SER A 79 5.46 3.88 11.01
N PHE A 80 6.77 3.63 10.89
CA PHE A 80 7.45 3.60 9.58
C PHE A 80 6.90 2.51 8.65
N ASP A 81 6.69 1.29 9.15
CA ASP A 81 6.12 0.20 8.34
C ASP A 81 4.71 0.57 7.83
N LYS A 82 3.91 1.21 8.69
CA LYS A 82 2.59 1.72 8.31
C LYS A 82 2.69 2.82 7.26
N GLU A 83 3.56 3.80 7.46
CA GLU A 83 3.77 4.89 6.50
C GLU A 83 4.27 4.38 5.15
N ILE A 84 5.23 3.45 5.12
CA ILE A 84 5.72 2.82 3.88
C ILE A 84 4.57 2.11 3.17
N LYS A 85 3.73 1.36 3.90
CA LYS A 85 2.56 0.69 3.33
C LYS A 85 1.55 1.70 2.77
N ASP A 86 1.27 2.78 3.50
CA ASP A 86 0.35 3.82 3.05
C ASP A 86 0.89 4.57 1.82
N ILE A 87 2.19 4.86 1.77
CA ILE A 87 2.87 5.44 0.59
C ILE A 87 2.76 4.50 -0.60
N ASN A 88 3.02 3.20 -0.42
CA ASN A 88 2.94 2.23 -1.49
C ASN A 88 1.50 2.09 -2.03
N ASN A 89 0.51 2.06 -1.15
CA ASN A 89 -0.90 2.04 -1.54
C ASN A 89 -1.31 3.30 -2.32
N ARG A 90 -0.90 4.48 -1.86
CA ARG A 90 -1.16 5.75 -2.58
C ARG A 90 -0.44 5.80 -3.92
N SER A 91 0.79 5.29 -3.99
CA SER A 91 1.54 5.24 -5.24
C SER A 91 0.91 4.29 -6.24
N THR A 92 0.43 3.13 -5.80
CA THR A 92 -0.24 2.16 -6.68
C THR A 92 -1.56 2.70 -7.22
N ASP A 93 -2.39 3.35 -6.39
CA ASP A 93 -3.61 4.06 -6.84
C ASP A 93 -3.29 5.14 -7.89
N ALA A 94 -2.26 5.96 -7.65
CA ALA A 94 -1.83 6.98 -8.59
C ALA A 94 -1.35 6.38 -9.93
N LEU A 95 -0.57 5.29 -9.89
CA LEU A 95 -0.10 4.59 -11.09
C LEU A 95 -1.27 4.01 -11.90
N GLN A 96 -2.25 3.37 -11.24
CA GLN A 96 -3.43 2.84 -11.93
C GLN A 96 -4.23 3.93 -12.64
N LYS A 97 -4.42 5.10 -12.00
CA LYS A 97 -5.08 6.25 -12.62
C LYS A 97 -4.30 6.82 -13.81
N ILE A 98 -2.96 6.80 -13.75
CA ILE A 98 -2.10 7.22 -14.87
C ILE A 98 -2.24 6.23 -16.03
N LEU A 99 -2.14 4.93 -15.75
CA LEU A 99 -2.27 3.88 -16.76
C LEU A 99 -3.65 3.92 -17.43
N TYR A 100 -4.73 4.11 -16.67
CA TYR A 100 -6.07 4.29 -17.22
C TYR A 100 -6.16 5.45 -18.22
N LYS A 101 -5.55 6.60 -17.87
CA LYS A 101 -5.52 7.77 -18.76
C LYS A 101 -4.62 7.58 -19.97
N ALA A 102 -3.51 6.86 -19.84
CA ALA A 102 -2.63 6.51 -20.95
C ALA A 102 -3.35 5.59 -21.94
N GLU A 103 -3.99 4.53 -21.45
CA GLU A 103 -4.77 3.59 -22.25
C GLU A 103 -5.92 4.29 -22.98
N LEU A 104 -6.53 5.29 -22.37
CA LEU A 104 -7.54 6.12 -23.01
C LEU A 104 -6.99 6.89 -24.22
N ILE A 105 -5.74 7.35 -24.15
CA ILE A 105 -5.08 8.04 -25.26
C ILE A 105 -4.78 7.03 -26.37
N GLU A 106 -4.23 5.87 -26.03
CA GLU A 106 -3.95 4.78 -26.99
C GLU A 106 -5.22 4.32 -27.70
N LEU A 107 -6.31 4.10 -26.97
CA LEU A 107 -7.62 3.77 -27.54
C LEU A 107 -8.06 4.82 -28.57
N ARG A 108 -7.94 6.12 -28.24
CA ARG A 108 -8.33 7.19 -29.16
C ARG A 108 -7.44 7.22 -30.41
N LEU A 109 -6.15 6.92 -30.27
CA LEU A 109 -5.22 6.80 -31.39
C LEU A 109 -5.59 5.63 -32.30
N HIS A 110 -5.80 4.43 -31.74
CA HIS A 110 -6.24 3.26 -32.48
C HIS A 110 -7.55 3.52 -33.21
N LEU A 111 -8.53 4.12 -32.53
CA LEU A 111 -9.80 4.52 -33.17
C LEU A 111 -9.57 5.55 -34.28
N SER A 112 -8.65 6.50 -34.14
CA SER A 112 -8.33 7.48 -35.19
C SER A 112 -7.69 6.83 -36.41
N ASN A 113 -6.85 5.83 -36.19
CA ASN A 113 -6.15 5.09 -37.24
C ASN A 113 -6.99 3.96 -37.86
N ASN A 114 -8.24 3.77 -37.41
CA ASN A 114 -9.11 2.67 -37.82
C ASN A 114 -8.56 1.27 -37.45
N GLU A 115 -7.74 1.19 -36.40
CA GLU A 115 -7.17 -0.05 -35.87
C GLU A 115 -8.10 -0.65 -34.81
N TYR A 116 -9.22 -1.21 -35.26
CA TYR A 116 -10.31 -1.58 -34.35
C TYR A 116 -10.03 -2.79 -33.46
N GLU A 117 -9.24 -3.75 -33.93
CA GLU A 117 -8.83 -4.89 -33.09
C GLU A 117 -7.96 -4.39 -31.91
N SER A 118 -6.99 -3.52 -32.19
CA SER A 118 -6.19 -2.87 -31.14
C SER A 118 -7.06 -2.00 -30.22
N ALA A 119 -8.03 -1.28 -30.77
CA ALA A 119 -8.97 -0.49 -29.96
C ALA A 119 -9.80 -1.38 -29.01
N ILE A 120 -10.22 -2.57 -29.44
CA ILE A 120 -10.95 -3.51 -28.58
C ILE A 120 -10.05 -4.02 -27.46
N GLU A 121 -8.78 -4.32 -27.73
CA GLU A 121 -7.83 -4.72 -26.69
C GLU A 121 -7.58 -3.59 -25.67
N SER A 122 -7.38 -2.35 -26.14
CA SER A 122 -7.30 -1.18 -25.25
C SER A 122 -8.56 -0.98 -24.44
N LEU A 123 -9.74 -1.28 -25.00
CA LEU A 123 -11.00 -1.19 -24.27
C LEU A 123 -11.05 -2.22 -23.13
N LYS A 124 -10.59 -3.46 -23.35
CA LYS A 124 -10.48 -4.47 -22.28
C LYS A 124 -9.51 -4.04 -21.17
N LEU A 125 -8.34 -3.51 -21.55
CA LEU A 125 -7.36 -2.98 -20.58
C LEU A 125 -7.94 -1.81 -19.77
N LEU A 126 -8.67 -0.91 -20.43
CA LEU A 126 -9.30 0.22 -19.77
C LEU A 126 -10.39 -0.22 -18.78
N PHE A 127 -11.14 -1.29 -19.09
CA PHE A 127 -12.05 -1.92 -18.14
C PHE A 127 -11.30 -2.49 -16.93
N TYR A 128 -10.21 -3.22 -17.16
CA TYR A 128 -9.37 -3.77 -16.09
C TYR A 128 -8.80 -2.67 -15.17
N TYR A 129 -8.30 -1.56 -15.73
CA TYR A 129 -7.83 -0.45 -14.89
C TYR A 129 -8.99 0.24 -14.15
N ALA A 130 -10.18 0.35 -14.76
CA ALA A 130 -11.35 0.89 -14.07
C ALA A 130 -11.74 0.05 -12.84
N THR A 131 -11.70 -1.29 -12.94
CA THR A 131 -12.01 -2.18 -11.81
C THR A 131 -10.96 -2.09 -10.70
N LEU A 132 -9.68 -1.93 -11.05
CA LEU A 132 -8.61 -1.69 -10.06
C LEU A 132 -8.77 -0.37 -9.32
N ILE A 133 -9.10 0.71 -10.05
CA ILE A 133 -9.34 2.03 -9.46
C ILE A 133 -10.61 2.03 -8.60
N ASN A 134 -11.62 1.27 -9.01
CA ASN A 134 -12.92 1.13 -8.34
C ASN A 134 -13.60 2.50 -8.08
N ASP A 135 -13.56 3.39 -9.07
CA ASP A 135 -14.13 4.72 -8.99
C ASP A 135 -15.38 4.85 -9.89
N PRO A 136 -16.53 5.32 -9.37
CA PRO A 136 -17.75 5.49 -10.15
C PRO A 136 -17.60 6.37 -11.39
N THR A 137 -16.71 7.37 -11.36
CA THR A 137 -16.50 8.25 -12.51
C THR A 137 -15.74 7.54 -13.62
N ALA A 138 -14.75 6.70 -13.27
CA ALA A 138 -14.04 5.84 -14.22
C ALA A 138 -14.98 4.86 -14.91
N PHE A 139 -15.90 4.22 -14.16
CA PHE A 139 -16.91 3.33 -14.75
C PHE A 139 -17.89 4.07 -15.65
N SER A 140 -18.38 5.25 -15.23
CA SER A 140 -19.25 6.08 -16.08
C SER A 140 -18.56 6.51 -17.38
N TYR A 141 -17.28 6.84 -17.31
CA TYR A 141 -16.50 7.23 -18.47
C TYR A 141 -16.25 6.04 -19.41
N MET A 142 -15.95 4.88 -18.83
CA MET A 142 -15.81 3.62 -19.55
C MET A 142 -17.09 3.25 -20.30
N ALA A 143 -18.25 3.35 -19.65
CA ALA A 143 -19.56 3.13 -20.28
C ALA A 143 -19.76 3.97 -21.55
N ASN A 144 -19.51 5.28 -21.45
CA ASN A 144 -19.58 6.19 -22.59
C ASN A 144 -18.57 5.83 -23.69
N THR A 145 -17.39 5.37 -23.30
CA THR A 145 -16.31 4.97 -24.22
C THR A 145 -16.66 3.71 -24.99
N ILE A 146 -17.24 2.70 -24.33
CA ILE A 146 -17.79 1.48 -24.97
C ILE A 146 -18.83 1.88 -26.03
N ILE A 147 -19.77 2.75 -25.67
CA ILE A 147 -20.82 3.22 -26.59
C ILE A 147 -20.23 3.88 -27.84
N LYS A 148 -19.28 4.78 -27.66
CA LYS A 148 -18.62 5.48 -28.78
C LYS A 148 -17.80 4.52 -29.65
N CYS A 149 -17.07 3.61 -29.01
CA CYS A 149 -16.26 2.62 -29.72
C CYS A 149 -17.16 1.73 -30.58
N LYS A 150 -18.26 1.21 -30.01
CA LYS A 150 -19.22 0.38 -30.75
C LYS A 150 -19.80 1.09 -31.96
N HIS A 151 -20.29 2.32 -31.78
CA HIS A 151 -20.84 3.11 -32.88
C HIS A 151 -19.83 3.30 -34.01
N LYS A 152 -18.54 3.51 -33.67
CA LYS A 152 -17.49 3.67 -34.68
C LYS A 152 -17.19 2.35 -35.39
N THR A 153 -17.14 1.24 -34.66
CA THR A 153 -16.93 -0.10 -35.22
C THR A 153 -18.08 -0.53 -36.14
N ASP A 154 -19.31 -0.09 -35.88
CA ASP A 154 -20.48 -0.43 -36.71
C ASP A 154 -20.47 0.20 -38.11
N LEU A 155 -19.68 1.26 -38.31
CA LEU A 155 -19.52 1.91 -39.62
C LEU A 155 -18.66 1.09 -40.60
N ILE A 156 -18.06 -0.01 -40.15
CA ILE A 156 -17.13 -0.81 -40.92
C ILE A 156 -17.83 -2.02 -41.51
N ILE A 157 -17.47 -2.35 -42.74
CA ILE A 157 -17.95 -3.54 -43.43
C ILE A 157 -17.10 -4.72 -42.96
N TYR A 158 -17.78 -5.76 -42.51
CA TYR A 158 -17.18 -6.97 -41.97
C TYR A 158 -17.95 -8.19 -42.43
N THR A 159 -17.31 -9.35 -42.41
CA THR A 159 -18.03 -10.61 -42.59
C THR A 159 -19.01 -10.81 -41.42
N ASN A 160 -20.06 -11.59 -41.66
CA ASN A 160 -21.05 -11.92 -40.64
C ASN A 160 -20.42 -12.56 -39.39
N GLU A 161 -19.45 -13.47 -39.58
CA GLU A 161 -18.75 -14.13 -38.49
C GLU A 161 -17.92 -13.16 -37.64
N GLU A 162 -17.11 -12.31 -38.28
CA GLU A 162 -16.29 -11.34 -37.55
C GLU A 162 -17.15 -10.30 -36.83
N ARG A 163 -18.28 -9.92 -37.43
CA ARG A 163 -19.26 -9.02 -36.84
C ARG A 163 -19.87 -9.62 -35.58
N ILE A 164 -20.30 -10.88 -35.60
CA ILE A 164 -20.79 -11.59 -34.40
C ILE A 164 -19.69 -11.65 -33.33
N LYS A 165 -18.46 -12.00 -33.70
CA LYS A 165 -17.34 -12.10 -32.75
C LYS A 165 -17.10 -10.77 -32.03
N ARG A 166 -17.02 -9.65 -32.76
CA ARG A 166 -16.84 -8.32 -32.15
C ARG A 166 -18.05 -7.90 -31.33
N ASN A 167 -19.26 -8.13 -31.84
CA ASN A 167 -20.50 -7.84 -31.12
C ASN A 167 -20.54 -8.55 -29.75
N ASN A 168 -20.07 -9.80 -29.68
CA ASN A 168 -19.99 -10.53 -28.42
C ASN A 168 -19.03 -9.88 -27.41
N VAL A 169 -17.92 -9.31 -27.86
CA VAL A 169 -17.00 -8.56 -26.98
C VAL A 169 -17.68 -7.31 -26.42
N PHE A 170 -18.36 -6.54 -27.26
CA PHE A 170 -19.11 -5.36 -26.79
C PHE A 170 -20.27 -5.73 -25.87
N LEU A 171 -20.95 -6.86 -26.13
CA LEU A 171 -22.00 -7.39 -25.27
C LEU A 171 -21.45 -7.71 -23.89
N GLU A 172 -20.36 -8.47 -23.82
CA GLU A 172 -19.69 -8.83 -22.56
C GLU A 172 -19.25 -7.59 -21.77
N LEU A 173 -18.52 -6.67 -22.42
CA LEU A 173 -18.05 -5.44 -21.78
C LEU A 173 -19.21 -4.57 -21.27
N SER A 174 -20.31 -4.48 -22.04
CA SER A 174 -21.49 -3.71 -21.65
C SER A 174 -22.24 -4.33 -20.49
N GLN A 175 -22.31 -5.67 -20.42
CA GLN A 175 -22.92 -6.37 -19.29
C GLN A 175 -22.07 -6.21 -18.03
N ASN A 176 -20.75 -6.43 -18.15
CA ASN A 176 -19.83 -6.33 -17.04
C ASN A 176 -19.80 -4.91 -16.45
N ILE A 177 -19.80 -3.86 -17.28
CA ILE A 177 -19.79 -2.48 -16.76
C ILE A 177 -21.10 -2.10 -16.06
N LEU A 178 -22.24 -2.68 -16.46
CA LEU A 178 -23.53 -2.40 -15.82
C LEU A 178 -23.57 -2.83 -14.35
N GLU A 179 -22.78 -3.82 -13.95
CA GLU A 179 -22.68 -4.27 -12.56
C GLU A 179 -22.09 -3.19 -11.63
N TYR A 180 -21.28 -2.28 -12.18
CA TYR A 180 -20.60 -1.22 -11.43
C TYR A 180 -21.30 0.14 -11.53
N LEU A 181 -22.29 0.29 -12.41
CA LEU A 181 -22.97 1.55 -12.65
C LEU A 181 -24.22 1.69 -11.76
N PRO A 182 -24.42 2.84 -11.09
CA PRO A 182 -25.68 3.10 -10.43
C PRO A 182 -26.79 3.24 -11.48
N ALA A 183 -28.01 2.79 -11.15
CA ALA A 183 -29.16 2.86 -12.06
C ALA A 183 -29.49 4.30 -12.53
N SER A 184 -29.10 5.31 -11.76
CA SER A 184 -29.24 6.72 -12.10
C SER A 184 -28.22 7.24 -13.13
N ASN A 185 -27.22 6.44 -13.50
CA ASN A 185 -26.21 6.86 -14.47
C ASN A 185 -26.83 7.01 -15.87
N HIS A 186 -26.60 8.16 -16.50
CA HIS A 186 -27.14 8.50 -17.82
C HIS A 186 -26.75 7.52 -18.94
N ASN A 187 -25.67 6.75 -18.78
CA ASN A 187 -25.23 5.77 -19.78
C ASN A 187 -25.95 4.42 -19.68
N VAL A 188 -26.63 4.12 -18.56
CA VAL A 188 -27.26 2.80 -18.33
C VAL A 188 -28.31 2.51 -19.40
N ALA A 189 -29.20 3.46 -19.68
CA ALA A 189 -30.23 3.30 -20.70
C ALA A 189 -29.63 3.05 -22.09
N ALA A 190 -28.56 3.80 -22.45
CA ALA A 190 -27.88 3.64 -23.72
C ALA A 190 -27.17 2.28 -23.85
N LEU A 191 -26.53 1.80 -22.78
CA LEU A 191 -25.92 0.46 -22.74
C LEU A 191 -26.97 -0.64 -22.87
N LEU A 192 -28.08 -0.56 -22.15
CA LEU A 192 -29.16 -1.54 -22.24
C LEU A 192 -29.76 -1.59 -23.65
N ASN A 193 -29.95 -0.42 -24.28
CA ASN A 193 -30.41 -0.36 -25.66
C ASN A 193 -29.41 -1.01 -26.62
N MET A 194 -28.11 -0.68 -26.48
CA MET A 194 -27.06 -1.29 -27.30
C MET A 194 -27.01 -2.82 -27.15
N ILE A 195 -27.10 -3.34 -25.92
CA ILE A 195 -27.14 -4.78 -25.65
C ILE A 195 -28.31 -5.43 -26.40
N LYS A 196 -29.49 -4.80 -26.37
CA LYS A 196 -30.68 -5.29 -27.07
C LYS A 196 -30.47 -5.32 -28.59
N GLU A 197 -29.94 -4.24 -29.16
CA GLU A 197 -29.68 -4.15 -30.60
C GLU A 197 -28.61 -5.15 -31.05
N ILE A 198 -27.54 -5.34 -30.28
CA ILE A 198 -26.52 -6.36 -30.55
C ILE A 198 -27.13 -7.76 -30.62
N LYS A 199 -27.95 -8.12 -29.62
CA LYS A 199 -28.60 -9.44 -29.57
C LYS A 199 -29.50 -9.67 -30.78
N LYS A 200 -30.36 -8.69 -31.08
CA LYS A 200 -31.26 -8.74 -32.23
C LYS A 200 -30.49 -8.91 -33.54
N HIS A 201 -29.45 -8.11 -33.76
CA HIS A 201 -28.65 -8.17 -34.98
C HIS A 201 -27.92 -9.51 -35.15
N ASN A 202 -27.37 -10.05 -34.06
CA ASN A 202 -26.73 -11.36 -34.08
C ASN A 202 -27.73 -12.49 -34.39
N GLU A 203 -28.96 -12.41 -33.88
CA GLU A 203 -30.02 -13.38 -34.21
C GLU A 203 -30.44 -13.30 -35.69
N GLU A 204 -30.56 -12.10 -36.25
CA GLU A 204 -30.86 -11.89 -37.67
C GLU A 204 -29.78 -12.54 -38.55
N ILE A 205 -28.50 -12.28 -38.27
CA ILE A 205 -27.38 -12.86 -39.02
C ILE A 205 -27.43 -14.39 -38.99
N ARG A 206 -27.69 -15.00 -37.82
CA ARG A 206 -27.74 -16.45 -37.68
C ARG A 206 -28.87 -17.07 -38.49
N LYS A 207 -30.07 -16.48 -38.47
CA LYS A 207 -31.21 -16.95 -39.29
C LYS A 207 -30.89 -16.90 -40.78
N TYR A 208 -30.28 -15.81 -41.25
CA TYR A 208 -29.85 -15.71 -42.64
C TYR A 208 -28.82 -16.77 -43.03
N GLN A 209 -27.90 -17.15 -42.13
CA GLN A 209 -26.93 -18.21 -42.39
C GLN A 209 -27.61 -19.59 -42.46
N GLU A 210 -28.53 -19.88 -41.54
CA GLU A 210 -29.29 -21.14 -41.51
C GLU A 210 -30.16 -21.32 -42.78
N GLU A 211 -30.79 -20.24 -43.26
CA GLU A 211 -31.59 -20.25 -44.50
C GLU A 211 -30.73 -20.48 -45.76
N GLN A 212 -29.51 -19.94 -45.80
CA GLN A 212 -28.56 -20.13 -46.91
C GLN A 212 -27.97 -21.54 -46.94
N GLU A 213 -27.76 -22.15 -45.77
CA GLU A 213 -27.27 -23.53 -45.65
C GLU A 213 -28.34 -24.52 -46.15
N TYR A 214 -29.60 -24.33 -45.76
CA TYR A 214 -30.72 -25.14 -46.24
C TYR A 214 -30.96 -25.04 -47.75
N SER A 215 -30.72 -23.88 -48.37
CA SER A 215 -30.90 -23.68 -49.81
C SER A 215 -29.76 -24.25 -50.68
N ASN A 216 -28.63 -24.62 -50.09
CA ASN A 216 -27.48 -25.18 -50.83
C ASN A 216 -27.43 -26.72 -50.76
N ASP A 217 -28.25 -27.34 -49.92
CA ASP A 217 -28.37 -28.80 -49.77
C ASP A 217 -29.53 -29.42 -50.61
N ASP A 218 -30.32 -28.58 -51.30
CA ASP A 218 -31.35 -28.95 -52.29
C ASP A 218 -30.85 -28.79 -53.74
#